data_AF-A0A9D2WNT9-F1
#
_entry.id   AF-A0A9D2WNT9-F1
#
_cell.length_a   1.000
_cell.length_b   1.000
_cell.length_c   1.000
_cell.angle_alpha   90.00
_cell.angle_beta   90.00
_cell.angle_gamma   90.00
#
_symmetry.space_group_name_H-M   'P 1'
#
loop_
_entity.id
_entity.type
_entity.pdbx_description
1 polymer ?
#
loop_
_entity_poly.entity_id
_entity_poly.type
_entity_poly.pdbx_seq_one_letter_code
_entity_poly.pdbx_strand_id
1 'polypeptide(L)'
;MSGKLNSLTDVLKKTLFFFESLTVAELTPYVHKQMLVDYSQEQVEENICLCLEQHKCFESSDGYIWVLNLEGKRENDQLYNLLLKKQQPLSSSELIKNGLKKKKNKLLAEQAELINDGRFIQLSNGQWGLTEWEVETEQYSLKHLIIKALKIHPTGLSLAQLTDVVGNWRQTAGQKEIYGVLRKFPYFDEIGNGVWCYNAEARVIYERIIKRYLKSIKRQRDRWHRERLKWSQKCAGLQKQIEEISATHREVAAALALRQNEVSQFEQMTTQMAEKDLLLALRKKEIYRYKEHMQKLDAKANSILYQCRLWVARYKEKEKEIQKLQQLLNVNQSSQESLFSKLQQYKERERENRAKLIEMKESHANRVAELQTEIVELKQKLERLKENTSQEQKIWRTEINTLSADLKHSMSESEKLGNALRLAQQELEKIKNEYEYLENHLTHPLVRMMARLVSLFRKNARQVAS
;
A
#
# COMPACT_ATOMS: atom_id res chain seq x y z
N MET A 1 -38.32 90.96 59.76
CA MET A 1 -37.47 90.17 60.67
C MET A 1 -37.65 88.67 60.45
N SER A 2 -37.15 88.14 59.32
CA SER A 2 -37.39 86.75 58.89
C SER A 2 -36.41 85.73 59.54
N GLY A 3 -36.77 85.22 60.71
CA GLY A 3 -36.21 83.96 61.23
C GLY A 3 -36.97 82.76 60.64
N LYS A 4 -36.25 81.71 60.22
CA LYS A 4 -36.91 80.42 59.89
C LYS A 4 -37.60 79.89 61.14
N LEU A 5 -38.69 79.15 60.97
CA LEU A 5 -39.41 78.54 62.11
C LEU A 5 -38.67 77.27 62.58
N ASN A 6 -38.74 77.00 63.89
CA ASN A 6 -37.97 75.90 64.49
C ASN A 6 -38.66 74.53 64.36
N SER A 7 -39.99 74.50 64.39
CA SER A 7 -40.79 73.28 64.45
C SER A 7 -41.93 73.24 63.45
N LEU A 8 -42.35 72.03 63.07
CA LEU A 8 -43.58 71.75 62.34
C LEU A 8 -44.80 72.39 63.04
N THR A 9 -44.82 72.39 64.37
CA THR A 9 -45.86 73.06 65.17
C THR A 9 -45.94 74.55 64.88
N ASP A 10 -44.80 75.25 64.79
CA ASP A 10 -44.77 76.69 64.59
C ASP A 10 -45.19 77.06 63.15
N VAL A 11 -44.83 76.22 62.17
CA VAL A 11 -45.33 76.32 60.79
C VAL A 11 -46.85 76.17 60.76
N LEU A 12 -47.40 75.16 61.42
CA LEU A 12 -48.84 74.92 61.51
C LEU A 12 -49.56 76.06 62.25
N LYS A 13 -49.02 76.58 63.36
CA LYS A 13 -49.54 77.77 64.04
C LYS A 13 -49.56 78.99 63.12
N LYS A 14 -48.45 79.31 62.46
CA LYS A 14 -48.34 80.51 61.60
C LYS A 14 -49.23 80.43 60.36
N THR A 15 -49.41 79.24 59.79
CA THR A 15 -50.30 79.01 58.65
C THR A 15 -51.78 79.03 59.04
N LEU A 16 -52.16 78.40 60.16
CA LEU A 16 -53.53 78.44 60.69
C LEU A 16 -53.92 79.82 61.23
N PHE A 17 -53.02 80.55 61.89
CA PHE A 17 -53.24 81.95 62.26
C PHE A 17 -53.59 82.81 61.03
N PHE A 18 -52.92 82.58 59.90
CA PHE A 18 -53.19 83.36 58.70
C PHE A 18 -54.48 82.95 57.98
N PHE A 19 -54.82 81.66 57.91
CA PHE A 19 -56.00 81.21 57.14
C PHE A 19 -57.26 80.96 57.97
N GLU A 20 -57.17 81.11 59.30
CA GLU A 20 -58.21 80.88 60.33
C GLU A 20 -58.69 79.43 60.42
N SER A 21 -58.98 78.80 59.29
CA SER A 21 -59.49 77.42 59.15
C SER A 21 -58.94 76.75 57.89
N LEU A 22 -58.22 75.63 58.05
CA LEU A 22 -57.72 74.80 56.95
C LEU A 22 -57.91 73.30 57.19
N THR A 23 -57.92 72.53 56.11
CA THR A 23 -57.87 71.06 56.12
C THR A 23 -56.42 70.56 56.03
N VAL A 24 -56.14 69.33 56.44
CA VAL A 24 -54.79 68.72 56.36
C VAL A 24 -54.25 68.71 54.92
N ALA A 25 -55.10 68.39 53.94
CA ALA A 25 -54.73 68.40 52.52
C ALA A 25 -54.36 69.80 52.00
N GLU A 26 -54.84 70.87 52.64
CA GLU A 26 -54.45 72.25 52.33
C GLU A 26 -53.16 72.67 53.06
N LEU A 27 -52.92 72.17 54.27
CA LEU A 27 -51.70 72.43 55.04
C LEU A 27 -50.47 71.73 54.43
N THR A 28 -50.65 70.51 53.90
CA THR A 28 -49.61 69.67 53.29
C THR A 28 -48.69 70.38 52.31
N PRO A 29 -49.17 71.06 51.24
CA PRO A 29 -48.29 71.75 50.29
C PRO A 29 -47.54 72.95 50.88
N TYR A 30 -47.99 73.52 52.00
CA TYR A 30 -47.27 74.60 52.68
C TYR A 30 -46.17 74.07 53.56
N VAL A 31 -46.49 73.04 54.36
CA VAL A 31 -45.51 72.31 55.15
C VAL A 31 -44.43 71.76 54.25
N HIS A 32 -44.75 70.94 53.23
CA HIS A 32 -43.79 70.28 52.33
C HIS A 32 -42.82 71.27 51.63
N LYS A 33 -43.25 72.50 51.39
CA LYS A 33 -42.44 73.56 50.77
C LYS A 33 -41.51 74.27 51.77
N GLN A 34 -41.87 74.34 53.05
CA GLN A 34 -41.08 75.00 54.10
C GLN A 34 -40.22 74.01 54.91
N MET A 35 -40.68 72.77 55.10
CA MET A 35 -40.08 71.69 55.88
C MET A 35 -40.42 70.33 55.23
N LEU A 36 -39.70 69.26 55.59
CA LEU A 36 -39.98 67.89 55.09
C LEU A 36 -39.94 67.71 53.56
N VAL A 37 -39.17 68.52 52.83
CA VAL A 37 -39.07 68.50 51.34
C VAL A 37 -38.78 67.10 50.78
N ASP A 38 -37.95 66.31 51.47
CA ASP A 38 -37.51 64.97 51.03
C ASP A 38 -38.56 63.86 51.23
N TYR A 39 -39.68 64.16 51.90
CA TYR A 39 -40.74 63.19 52.19
C TYR A 39 -41.76 63.13 51.06
N SER A 40 -42.43 61.97 50.91
CA SER A 40 -43.58 61.85 50.01
C SER A 40 -44.78 62.61 50.57
N GLN A 41 -45.67 63.09 49.68
CA GLN A 41 -46.87 63.83 50.09
C GLN A 41 -47.73 63.06 51.12
N GLU A 42 -47.86 61.74 50.96
CA GLU A 42 -48.63 60.88 51.87
C GLU A 42 -48.00 60.83 53.28
N GLN A 43 -46.66 60.81 53.38
CA GLN A 43 -45.94 60.88 54.67
C GLN A 43 -46.03 62.27 55.32
N VAL A 44 -46.12 63.34 54.53
CA VAL A 44 -46.31 64.70 55.06
C VAL A 44 -47.73 64.88 55.60
N GLU A 45 -48.75 64.37 54.90
CA GLU A 45 -50.15 64.35 55.38
C GLU A 45 -50.25 63.63 56.75
N GLU A 46 -49.62 62.46 56.90
CA GLU A 46 -49.58 61.70 58.14
C GLU A 46 -48.88 62.45 59.30
N ASN A 47 -47.70 63.03 59.04
CA ASN A 47 -46.98 63.82 60.05
C ASN A 47 -47.74 65.08 60.49
N ILE A 48 -48.52 65.70 59.60
CA ILE A 48 -49.37 66.86 59.94
C ILE A 48 -50.55 66.43 60.82
N CYS A 49 -51.25 65.35 60.49
CA CYS A 49 -52.32 64.80 61.35
C CYS A 49 -51.80 64.56 62.78
N LEU A 50 -50.69 63.83 62.90
CA LEU A 50 -50.07 63.53 64.19
C LEU A 50 -49.69 64.80 64.97
N CYS A 51 -49.17 65.83 64.30
CA CYS A 51 -48.80 67.08 64.94
C CYS A 51 -50.02 67.89 65.42
N LEU A 52 -51.10 67.92 64.64
CA LEU A 52 -52.35 68.60 64.99
C LEU A 52 -53.05 67.91 66.18
N GLU A 53 -53.07 66.58 66.21
CA GLU A 53 -53.66 65.79 67.30
C GLU A 53 -52.85 65.84 68.60
N GLN A 54 -51.52 65.97 68.53
CA GLN A 54 -50.63 65.98 69.70
C GLN A 54 -50.64 67.30 70.49
N HIS A 55 -50.96 68.43 69.85
CA HIS A 55 -50.74 69.76 70.43
C HIS A 55 -52.03 70.52 70.73
N LYS A 56 -52.23 70.83 72.03
CA LYS A 56 -53.45 71.47 72.56
C LYS A 56 -53.72 72.90 72.09
N CYS A 57 -52.84 73.48 71.27
CA CYS A 57 -53.09 74.77 70.62
C CYS A 57 -53.96 74.66 69.37
N PHE A 58 -54.15 73.45 68.83
CA PHE A 58 -55.00 73.21 67.68
C PHE A 58 -56.32 72.60 68.12
N GLU A 59 -57.42 73.12 67.57
CA GLU A 59 -58.77 72.63 67.82
C GLU A 59 -59.42 72.24 66.49
N SER A 60 -60.31 71.25 66.55
CA SER A 60 -61.12 70.86 65.41
C SER A 60 -62.54 70.56 65.89
N SER A 61 -63.52 71.23 65.30
CA SER A 61 -64.95 70.96 65.58
C SER A 61 -65.35 69.56 65.12
N ASP A 62 -64.85 69.14 63.95
CA ASP A 62 -65.36 67.96 63.22
C ASP A 62 -64.23 66.98 62.80
N GLY A 63 -63.01 67.17 63.31
CA GLY A 63 -61.79 66.43 62.91
C GLY A 63 -61.24 66.75 61.50
N TYR A 64 -62.02 67.45 60.66
CA TYR A 64 -61.67 67.73 59.26
C TYR A 64 -61.08 69.13 59.03
N ILE A 65 -61.54 70.12 59.79
CA ILE A 65 -61.11 71.52 59.74
C ILE A 65 -60.40 71.86 61.04
N TRP A 66 -59.18 72.35 60.94
CA TRP A 66 -58.35 72.73 62.09
C TRP A 66 -58.27 74.25 62.22
N VAL A 67 -58.33 74.72 63.46
CA VAL A 67 -58.31 76.12 63.89
C VAL A 67 -57.25 76.27 64.98
N LEU A 68 -56.62 77.44 65.07
CA LEU A 68 -55.67 77.78 66.12
C LEU A 68 -56.41 78.43 67.30
N ASN A 69 -56.33 77.84 68.50
CA ASN A 69 -56.84 78.50 69.71
C ASN A 69 -55.88 79.63 70.14
N LEU A 70 -56.40 80.86 70.17
CA LEU A 70 -55.70 82.09 70.56
C LEU A 70 -56.07 82.61 71.96
N GLU A 71 -57.03 81.99 72.66
CA GLU A 71 -57.41 82.37 74.03
C GLU A 71 -56.21 82.21 75.00
N GLY A 72 -55.39 81.19 74.75
CA GLY A 72 -54.12 80.96 75.43
C GLY A 72 -54.24 80.60 76.91
N LYS A 73 -53.10 80.45 77.58
CA LYS A 73 -53.05 80.15 79.02
C LYS A 73 -52.81 81.40 79.84
N ARG A 74 -53.62 81.59 80.91
CA ARG A 74 -53.48 82.69 81.88
C ARG A 74 -52.08 82.78 82.51
N GLU A 75 -51.41 81.64 82.65
CA GLU A 75 -50.04 81.55 83.19
C GLU A 75 -49.00 82.22 82.27
N ASN A 76 -49.28 82.31 80.97
CA ASN A 76 -48.41 82.91 79.96
C ASN A 76 -48.72 84.39 79.67
N ASP A 77 -49.79 84.96 80.24
CA ASP A 77 -50.24 86.33 79.91
C ASP A 77 -49.20 87.40 80.28
N GLN A 78 -48.40 87.15 81.33
CA GLN A 78 -47.29 88.03 81.70
C GLN A 78 -46.21 88.07 80.61
N LEU A 79 -45.97 86.94 79.95
CA LEU A 79 -45.01 86.81 78.85
C LEU A 79 -45.55 87.45 77.56
N TYR A 80 -46.83 87.23 77.26
CA TYR A 80 -47.53 87.83 76.12
C TYR A 80 -47.49 89.36 76.19
N ASN A 81 -47.87 89.94 77.34
CA ASN A 81 -47.81 91.38 77.59
C ASN A 81 -46.38 91.96 77.51
N LEU A 82 -45.37 91.19 77.93
CA LEU A 82 -43.97 91.62 77.85
C LEU A 82 -43.43 91.62 76.41
N LEU A 83 -43.80 90.61 75.61
CA LEU A 83 -43.50 90.58 74.17
C LEU A 83 -44.23 91.71 73.42
N LEU A 84 -45.54 91.91 73.66
CA LEU A 84 -46.31 93.02 73.08
C LEU A 84 -45.66 94.39 73.39
N LYS A 85 -45.22 94.61 74.63
CA LYS A 85 -44.60 95.87 75.05
C LYS A 85 -43.20 96.10 74.42
N LYS A 86 -42.45 95.03 74.13
CA LYS A 86 -41.10 95.12 73.55
C LYS A 86 -41.08 95.07 72.02
N GLN A 87 -42.10 94.50 71.38
CA GLN A 87 -42.20 94.29 69.92
C GLN A 87 -40.96 93.63 69.29
N GLN A 88 -40.26 92.79 70.06
CA GLN A 88 -39.04 92.09 69.63
C GLN A 88 -39.02 90.67 70.18
N PRO A 89 -38.53 89.68 69.41
CA PRO A 89 -38.42 88.29 69.86
C PRO A 89 -37.33 88.16 70.93
N LEU A 90 -37.63 87.42 71.99
CA LEU A 90 -36.75 87.33 73.17
C LEU A 90 -36.10 85.95 73.27
N SER A 91 -34.81 85.93 73.62
CA SER A 91 -34.12 84.67 73.90
C SER A 91 -34.64 84.03 75.19
N SER A 92 -34.61 82.70 75.28
CA SER A 92 -35.01 81.96 76.48
C SER A 92 -34.25 82.37 77.75
N SER A 93 -33.02 82.89 77.61
CA SER A 93 -32.21 83.44 78.70
C SER A 93 -32.63 84.86 79.14
N GLU A 94 -33.26 85.66 78.27
CA GLU A 94 -33.84 86.97 78.61
C GLU A 94 -35.22 86.86 79.28
N LEU A 95 -35.98 85.81 78.97
CA LEU A 95 -37.25 85.51 79.63
C LEU A 95 -37.05 85.25 81.13
N ILE A 96 -36.02 84.48 81.48
CA ILE A 96 -35.67 84.15 82.87
C ILE A 96 -35.25 85.40 83.65
N LYS A 97 -34.53 86.34 83.03
CA LYS A 97 -34.03 87.57 83.68
C LYS A 97 -35.14 88.56 84.08
N ASN A 98 -36.28 88.55 83.39
CA ASN A 98 -37.32 89.57 83.55
C ASN A 98 -38.63 89.07 84.18
N GLY A 99 -38.74 87.79 84.59
CA GLY A 99 -40.02 87.22 85.06
C GLY A 99 -39.95 86.17 86.17
N LEU A 100 -39.18 85.08 85.99
CA LEU A 100 -39.32 83.88 86.85
C LEU A 100 -37.98 83.36 87.40
N LYS A 101 -37.73 83.59 88.71
CA LYS A 101 -36.66 82.93 89.47
C LYS A 101 -37.05 81.48 89.83
N LYS A 102 -36.94 80.52 88.91
CA LYS A 102 -37.13 79.08 89.19
C LYS A 102 -36.01 78.20 88.61
N LYS A 103 -35.80 77.01 89.22
CA LYS A 103 -34.65 76.11 88.98
C LYS A 103 -34.69 75.45 87.59
N LYS A 104 -33.50 75.15 87.03
CA LYS A 104 -33.29 74.65 85.64
C LYS A 104 -34.23 73.54 85.18
N ASN A 105 -34.64 72.60 86.04
CA ASN A 105 -35.51 71.48 85.63
C ASN A 105 -36.95 71.91 85.28
N LYS A 106 -37.40 73.12 85.65
CA LYS A 106 -38.70 73.65 85.20
C LYS A 106 -38.68 74.23 83.78
N LEU A 107 -37.49 74.55 83.24
CA LEU A 107 -37.35 75.20 81.94
C LEU A 107 -37.88 74.34 80.78
N LEU A 108 -37.77 73.00 80.86
CA LEU A 108 -38.31 72.09 79.84
C LEU A 108 -39.84 71.99 79.89
N ALA A 109 -40.44 72.02 81.08
CA ALA A 109 -41.89 72.02 81.25
C ALA A 109 -42.50 73.34 80.79
N GLU A 110 -41.92 74.47 81.22
CA GLU A 110 -42.35 75.82 80.83
C GLU A 110 -42.19 76.03 79.30
N GLN A 111 -41.16 75.47 78.66
CA GLN A 111 -41.03 75.46 77.19
C GLN A 111 -42.11 74.59 76.51
N ALA A 112 -42.37 73.38 77.00
CA ALA A 112 -43.44 72.52 76.47
C ALA A 112 -44.84 73.15 76.65
N GLU A 113 -45.04 73.95 77.70
CA GLU A 113 -46.29 74.68 77.94
C GLU A 113 -46.51 75.85 76.97
N LEU A 114 -45.43 76.51 76.53
CA LEU A 114 -45.43 77.55 75.49
C LEU A 114 -45.61 76.97 74.07
N ILE A 115 -45.02 75.80 73.77
CA ILE A 115 -45.30 75.08 72.51
C ILE A 115 -46.80 74.78 72.39
N ASN A 116 -47.49 74.51 73.50
CA ASN A 116 -48.93 74.24 73.55
C ASN A 116 -49.82 75.49 73.72
N ASP A 117 -49.29 76.72 73.69
CA ASP A 117 -50.07 77.97 73.67
C ASP A 117 -50.04 78.56 72.25
N GLY A 118 -51.21 78.78 71.64
CA GLY A 118 -51.33 79.22 70.25
C GLY A 118 -50.84 80.63 69.96
N ARG A 119 -50.58 81.45 71.00
CA ARG A 119 -50.09 82.83 70.85
C ARG A 119 -48.58 82.93 70.60
N PHE A 120 -47.82 81.86 70.79
CA PHE A 120 -46.35 81.87 70.73
C PHE A 120 -45.78 80.97 69.64
N ILE A 121 -44.72 81.43 68.98
CA ILE A 121 -43.89 80.67 68.03
C ILE A 121 -42.42 80.68 68.44
N GLN A 122 -41.71 79.60 68.13
CA GLN A 122 -40.26 79.53 68.26
C GLN A 122 -39.55 79.76 66.91
N LEU A 123 -38.64 80.72 66.90
CA LEU A 123 -37.74 80.99 65.77
C LEU A 123 -36.52 80.05 65.83
N SER A 124 -35.91 79.76 64.69
CA SER A 124 -34.76 78.83 64.54
C SER A 124 -33.49 79.29 65.25
N ASN A 125 -33.45 80.53 65.73
CA ASN A 125 -32.39 81.09 66.57
C ASN A 125 -32.65 80.88 68.09
N GLY A 126 -33.71 80.14 68.45
CA GLY A 126 -34.09 79.85 69.84
C GLY A 126 -34.84 80.99 70.54
N GLN A 127 -35.23 82.04 69.83
CA GLN A 127 -36.03 83.14 70.36
C GLN A 127 -37.53 82.85 70.27
N TRP A 128 -38.30 83.42 71.18
CA TRP A 128 -39.76 83.35 71.22
C TRP A 128 -40.37 84.65 70.69
N GLY A 129 -41.33 84.51 69.78
CA GLY A 129 -42.15 85.61 69.26
C GLY A 129 -43.64 85.28 69.34
N LEU A 130 -44.49 86.25 68.98
CA LEU A 130 -45.93 86.06 68.89
C LEU A 130 -46.33 85.50 67.51
N THR A 131 -47.37 84.67 67.45
CA THR A 131 -47.95 84.18 66.17
C THR A 131 -48.42 85.31 65.25
N GLU A 132 -48.83 86.42 65.86
CA GLU A 132 -49.28 87.65 65.20
C GLU A 132 -48.16 88.39 64.44
N TRP A 133 -46.88 88.09 64.72
CA TRP A 133 -45.74 88.83 64.14
C TRP A 133 -45.33 88.30 62.76
N GLU A 134 -45.29 89.21 61.78
CA GLU A 134 -44.84 89.02 60.39
C GLU A 134 -45.19 87.66 59.76
N VAL A 135 -46.42 87.53 59.22
CA VAL A 135 -46.74 86.39 58.34
C VAL A 135 -46.07 86.60 56.97
N GLU A 136 -45.31 85.60 56.50
CA GLU A 136 -44.67 85.60 55.17
C GLU A 136 -45.69 85.26 54.06
N THR A 137 -46.59 86.20 53.79
CA THR A 137 -47.78 86.01 52.94
C THR A 137 -47.48 85.71 51.47
N GLU A 138 -46.30 86.10 50.98
CA GLU A 138 -45.85 85.86 49.60
C GLU A 138 -45.68 84.38 49.25
N GLN A 139 -45.42 83.54 50.24
CA GLN A 139 -45.12 82.12 50.02
C GLN A 139 -46.36 81.29 49.65
N TYR A 140 -47.55 81.84 49.94
CA TYR A 140 -48.84 81.22 49.68
C TYR A 140 -49.25 81.30 48.20
N SER A 141 -49.84 80.22 47.69
CA SER A 141 -50.36 80.19 46.32
C SER A 141 -51.51 81.18 46.13
N LEU A 142 -51.55 81.85 44.97
CA LEU A 142 -52.56 82.86 44.64
C LEU A 142 -54.02 82.35 44.80
N LYS A 143 -54.29 81.07 44.48
CA LYS A 143 -55.57 80.38 44.74
C LYS A 143 -56.07 80.60 46.18
N HIS A 144 -55.24 80.27 47.16
CA HIS A 144 -55.67 80.27 48.56
C HIS A 144 -55.71 81.68 49.15
N LEU A 145 -54.89 82.62 48.65
CA LEU A 145 -55.02 84.05 48.96
C LEU A 145 -56.37 84.61 48.49
N ILE A 146 -56.80 84.27 47.26
CA ILE A 146 -58.12 84.66 46.74
C ILE A 146 -59.25 84.01 47.55
N ILE A 147 -59.13 82.73 47.93
CA ILE A 147 -60.10 82.06 48.82
C ILE A 147 -60.20 82.79 50.16
N LYS A 148 -59.08 83.21 50.76
CA LYS A 148 -59.09 83.99 52.01
C LYS A 148 -59.81 85.33 51.84
N ALA A 149 -59.48 86.11 50.80
CA ALA A 149 -60.14 87.39 50.52
C ALA A 149 -61.66 87.23 50.38
N LEU A 150 -62.11 86.19 49.67
CA LEU A 150 -63.53 85.91 49.45
C LEU A 150 -64.24 85.25 50.64
N LYS A 151 -63.51 84.59 51.57
CA LYS A 151 -64.05 84.17 52.88
C LYS A 151 -64.33 85.37 53.79
N ILE A 152 -63.41 86.34 53.83
CA ILE A 152 -63.55 87.57 54.64
C ILE A 152 -64.70 88.44 54.11
N HIS A 153 -64.93 88.43 52.80
CA HIS A 153 -65.97 89.21 52.12
C HIS A 153 -67.00 88.29 51.46
N PRO A 154 -67.94 87.69 52.22
CA PRO A 154 -68.90 86.71 51.70
C PRO A 154 -69.92 87.30 50.72
N THR A 155 -70.08 88.62 50.69
CA THR A 155 -70.86 89.36 49.67
C THR A 155 -70.16 89.44 48.31
N GLY A 156 -68.94 88.94 48.20
CA GLY A 156 -68.09 89.01 47.02
C GLY A 156 -67.28 90.29 46.90
N LEU A 157 -66.32 90.27 45.99
CA LEU A 157 -65.42 91.38 45.68
C LEU A 157 -65.25 91.53 44.16
N SER A 158 -65.11 92.77 43.69
CA SER A 158 -64.75 93.02 42.28
C SER A 158 -63.30 92.66 42.00
N LEU A 159 -62.94 92.45 40.72
CA LEU A 159 -61.56 92.17 40.31
C LEU A 159 -60.54 93.24 40.75
N ALA A 160 -60.95 94.51 40.82
CA ALA A 160 -60.11 95.59 41.34
C ALA A 160 -59.90 95.41 42.86
N GLN A 161 -60.98 95.28 43.63
CA GLN A 161 -60.92 95.09 45.09
C GLN A 161 -60.14 93.82 45.48
N LEU A 162 -60.27 92.73 44.72
CA LEU A 162 -59.46 91.53 44.91
C LEU A 162 -57.97 91.79 44.64
N THR A 163 -57.64 92.61 43.65
CA THR A 163 -56.24 92.97 43.36
C THR A 163 -55.65 93.84 44.47
N ASP A 164 -56.43 94.74 45.06
CA ASP A 164 -55.98 95.57 46.18
C ASP A 164 -55.81 94.73 47.47
N VAL A 165 -56.81 93.91 47.83
CA VAL A 165 -56.78 93.05 49.02
C VAL A 165 -55.68 91.99 48.93
N VAL A 166 -55.53 91.32 47.78
CA VAL A 166 -54.45 90.34 47.57
C VAL A 166 -53.09 91.03 47.37
N GLY A 167 -53.06 92.23 46.79
CA GLY A 167 -51.86 93.05 46.62
C GLY A 167 -51.19 93.41 47.95
N ASN A 168 -51.98 93.62 49.01
CA ASN A 168 -51.50 93.81 50.38
C ASN A 168 -50.81 92.57 50.98
N TRP A 169 -50.99 91.39 50.38
CA TRP A 169 -50.39 90.12 50.85
C TRP A 169 -49.31 89.59 49.90
N ARG A 170 -49.42 89.85 48.60
CA ARG A 170 -48.44 89.45 47.60
C ARG A 170 -48.53 90.35 46.39
N GLN A 171 -47.40 90.87 45.94
CA GLN A 171 -47.31 91.63 44.70
C GLN A 171 -47.67 90.72 43.50
N THR A 172 -48.85 90.93 42.91
CA THR A 172 -49.31 90.27 41.67
C THR A 172 -49.00 91.13 40.45
N ALA A 173 -48.75 90.52 39.29
CA ALA A 173 -48.49 91.23 38.03
C ALA A 173 -49.74 91.88 37.40
N GLY A 174 -50.81 92.05 38.18
CA GLY A 174 -52.05 92.75 37.82
C GLY A 174 -53.29 91.85 37.77
N GLN A 175 -54.44 92.48 37.51
CA GLN A 175 -55.79 91.86 37.51
C GLN A 175 -55.91 90.58 36.66
N LYS A 176 -55.07 90.43 35.61
CA LYS A 176 -55.09 89.26 34.70
C LYS A 176 -54.72 87.94 35.40
N GLU A 177 -53.79 87.95 36.36
CA GLU A 177 -53.38 86.73 37.08
C GLU A 177 -54.49 86.22 37.99
N ILE A 178 -55.13 87.14 38.72
CA ILE A 178 -56.26 86.87 39.61
C ILE A 178 -57.45 86.34 38.81
N TYR A 179 -57.81 87.01 37.71
CA TYR A 179 -58.85 86.55 36.78
C TYR A 179 -58.55 85.16 36.19
N GLY A 180 -57.29 84.89 35.83
CA GLY A 180 -56.86 83.58 35.34
C GLY A 180 -57.02 82.45 36.38
N VAL A 181 -56.85 82.75 37.67
CA VAL A 181 -57.10 81.79 38.76
C VAL A 181 -58.59 81.62 39.01
N LEU A 182 -59.37 82.70 39.06
CA LEU A 182 -60.81 82.68 39.24
C LEU A 182 -61.49 81.81 38.16
N ARG A 183 -61.20 82.06 36.88
CA ARG A 183 -61.77 81.29 35.76
C ARG A 183 -61.30 79.83 35.68
N LYS A 184 -60.15 79.48 36.30
CA LYS A 184 -59.58 78.13 36.25
C LYS A 184 -60.28 77.13 37.17
N PHE A 185 -60.96 77.61 38.21
CA PHE A 185 -61.54 76.75 39.24
C PHE A 185 -63.05 76.98 39.38
N PRO A 186 -63.90 75.95 39.22
CA PRO A 186 -65.37 76.08 39.14
C PRO A 186 -66.05 76.23 40.51
N TYR A 187 -65.31 76.76 41.50
CA TYR A 187 -65.81 77.11 42.83
C TYR A 187 -65.61 78.59 43.15
N PHE A 188 -65.19 79.37 42.14
CA PHE A 188 -65.28 80.82 42.13
C PHE A 188 -66.41 81.21 41.18
N ASP A 189 -67.48 81.75 41.74
CA ASP A 189 -68.70 82.08 41.01
C ASP A 189 -68.79 83.60 40.83
N GLU A 190 -69.13 84.07 39.63
CA GLU A 190 -69.38 85.50 39.38
C GLU A 190 -70.88 85.79 39.61
N ILE A 191 -71.21 86.60 40.62
CA ILE A 191 -72.61 86.94 40.98
C ILE A 191 -73.12 88.15 40.16
N GLY A 192 -72.38 88.52 39.11
CA GLY A 192 -72.68 89.61 38.18
C GLY A 192 -71.83 90.85 38.41
N ASN A 193 -71.80 91.75 37.41
CA ASN A 193 -71.04 93.00 37.42
C ASN A 193 -69.55 92.87 37.81
N GLY A 194 -68.89 91.75 37.47
CA GLY A 194 -67.48 91.51 37.80
C GLY A 194 -67.21 91.20 39.27
N VAL A 195 -68.25 90.92 40.08
CA VAL A 195 -68.15 90.55 41.50
C VAL A 195 -68.02 89.03 41.62
N TRP A 196 -66.93 88.58 42.22
CA TRP A 196 -66.61 87.17 42.42
C TRP A 196 -66.86 86.75 43.87
N CYS A 197 -67.33 85.52 44.05
CA CYS A 197 -67.61 84.87 45.32
C CYS A 197 -66.95 83.50 45.38
N TYR A 198 -66.72 82.99 46.59
CA TYR A 198 -66.13 81.67 46.82
C TYR A 198 -67.19 80.68 47.34
N ASN A 199 -67.41 79.61 46.58
CA ASN A 199 -68.40 78.58 46.86
C ASN A 199 -67.72 77.35 47.49
N ALA A 200 -67.83 77.22 48.81
CA ALA A 200 -67.19 76.13 49.56
C ALA A 200 -67.71 74.74 49.17
N GLU A 201 -69.00 74.60 48.86
CA GLU A 201 -69.61 73.33 48.48
C GLU A 201 -69.13 72.85 47.10
N ALA A 202 -69.11 73.78 46.13
CA ALA A 202 -68.59 73.52 44.79
C ALA A 202 -67.13 73.02 44.83
N ARG A 203 -66.31 73.56 45.75
CA ARG A 203 -64.93 73.10 45.95
C ARG A 203 -64.87 71.63 46.38
N VAL A 204 -65.65 71.25 47.40
CA VAL A 204 -65.67 69.86 47.92
C VAL A 204 -66.12 68.87 46.84
N ILE A 205 -67.10 69.26 46.02
CA ILE A 205 -67.58 68.46 44.88
C ILE A 205 -66.47 68.33 43.82
N TYR A 206 -65.83 69.42 43.45
CA TYR A 206 -64.74 69.46 42.46
C TYR A 206 -63.55 68.59 42.86
N GLU A 207 -63.07 68.70 44.10
CA GLU A 207 -61.96 67.89 44.62
C GLU A 207 -62.31 66.40 44.67
N ARG A 208 -63.57 66.06 45.03
CA ARG A 208 -64.09 64.68 44.98
C ARG A 208 -64.13 64.11 43.56
N ILE A 209 -64.54 64.90 42.55
CA ILE A 209 -64.56 64.50 41.14
C ILE A 209 -63.14 64.28 40.63
N ILE A 210 -62.21 65.20 40.89
CA ILE A 210 -60.80 65.08 40.49
C ILE A 210 -60.17 63.82 41.11
N LYS A 211 -60.37 63.57 42.40
CA LYS A 211 -59.84 62.37 43.07
C LYS A 211 -60.34 61.07 42.43
N ARG A 212 -61.61 61.03 41.99
CA ARG A 212 -62.18 59.90 41.21
C ARG A 212 -61.55 59.78 39.81
N TYR A 213 -61.40 60.90 39.10
CA TYR A 213 -60.84 60.94 37.74
C TYR A 213 -59.37 60.49 37.72
N LEU A 214 -58.53 61.04 38.60
CA LEU A 214 -57.12 60.64 38.75
C LEU A 214 -56.98 59.15 39.11
N LYS A 215 -57.85 58.63 39.98
CA LYS A 215 -57.90 57.19 40.32
C LYS A 215 -58.28 56.32 39.10
N SER A 216 -59.15 56.81 38.21
CA SER A 216 -59.50 56.14 36.96
C SER A 216 -58.32 56.10 35.98
N ILE A 217 -57.65 57.25 35.77
CA ILE A 217 -56.44 57.32 34.92
C ILE A 217 -55.35 56.40 35.43
N LYS A 218 -55.06 56.40 36.74
CA LYS A 218 -54.06 55.51 37.36
C LYS A 218 -54.39 54.04 37.05
N ARG A 219 -55.64 53.61 37.25
CA ARG A 219 -56.10 52.25 36.90
C ARG A 219 -55.95 51.90 35.42
N GLN A 220 -56.26 52.83 34.52
CA GLN A 220 -56.08 52.61 33.07
C GLN A 220 -54.60 52.45 32.72
N ARG A 221 -53.74 53.37 33.16
CA ARG A 221 -52.28 53.31 32.96
C ARG A 221 -51.70 51.99 33.48
N ASP A 222 -52.09 51.59 34.69
CA ASP A 222 -51.59 50.37 35.33
C ASP A 222 -52.17 49.09 34.66
N ARG A 223 -53.30 49.16 33.95
CA ARG A 223 -53.79 48.10 33.04
C ARG A 223 -52.95 48.03 31.77
N TRP A 224 -52.75 49.15 31.08
CA TRP A 224 -51.93 49.25 29.87
C TRP A 224 -50.50 48.73 30.08
N HIS A 225 -49.86 49.07 31.21
CA HIS A 225 -48.53 48.53 31.55
C HIS A 225 -48.54 47.00 31.69
N ARG A 226 -49.54 46.42 32.36
CA ARG A 226 -49.67 44.96 32.52
C ARG A 226 -49.93 44.25 31.19
N GLU A 227 -50.76 44.82 30.32
CA GLU A 227 -51.01 44.27 28.98
C GLU A 227 -49.75 44.35 28.10
N ARG A 228 -49.04 45.48 28.10
CA ARG A 228 -47.76 45.65 27.38
C ARG A 228 -46.68 44.67 27.88
N LEU A 229 -46.59 44.44 29.19
CA LEU A 229 -45.65 43.47 29.77
C LEU A 229 -45.96 42.05 29.31
N LYS A 230 -47.24 41.63 29.36
CA LYS A 230 -47.68 40.31 28.85
C LYS A 230 -47.36 40.12 27.37
N TRP A 231 -47.61 41.14 26.54
CA TRP A 231 -47.26 41.09 25.12
C TRP A 231 -45.74 41.00 24.90
N SER A 232 -44.95 41.79 25.62
CA SER A 232 -43.48 41.72 25.56
C SER A 232 -42.95 40.33 25.93
N GLN A 233 -43.48 39.72 27.01
CA GLN A 233 -43.14 38.35 27.41
C GLN A 233 -43.54 37.32 26.35
N LYS A 234 -44.73 37.44 25.76
CA LYS A 234 -45.19 36.55 24.68
C LYS A 234 -44.31 36.65 23.43
N CYS A 235 -43.94 37.86 23.01
CA CYS A 235 -43.04 38.06 21.87
C CYS A 235 -41.65 37.49 22.15
N ALA A 236 -41.11 37.69 23.35
CA ALA A 236 -39.83 37.09 23.76
C ALA A 236 -39.86 35.55 23.79
N GLY A 237 -40.98 34.95 24.21
CA GLY A 237 -41.18 33.50 24.16
C GLY A 237 -41.23 32.95 22.73
N LEU A 238 -41.99 33.60 21.84
CA LEU A 238 -42.07 33.22 20.42
C LEU A 238 -40.72 33.39 19.70
N GLN A 239 -39.97 34.45 20.02
CA GLN A 239 -38.64 34.68 19.45
C GLN A 239 -37.66 33.54 19.81
N LYS A 240 -37.66 33.07 21.07
CA LYS A 240 -36.86 31.91 21.48
C LYS A 240 -37.25 30.63 20.74
N GLN A 241 -38.55 30.37 20.57
CA GLN A 241 -39.03 29.22 19.81
C GLN A 241 -38.59 29.26 18.34
N ILE A 242 -38.59 30.44 17.71
CA ILE A 242 -38.08 30.64 16.35
C ILE A 242 -36.56 30.38 16.31
N GLU A 243 -35.81 30.86 17.30
CA GLU A 243 -34.36 30.64 17.40
C GLU A 243 -34.03 29.15 17.56
N GLU A 244 -34.70 28.45 18.48
CA GLU A 244 -34.59 26.99 18.71
C GLU A 244 -34.93 26.20 17.43
N ILE A 245 -36.07 26.47 16.79
CA ILE A 245 -36.46 25.84 15.52
C ILE A 245 -35.43 26.12 14.42
N SER A 246 -34.92 27.35 14.32
CA SER A 246 -33.89 27.69 13.33
C SER A 246 -32.54 27.02 13.58
N ALA A 247 -32.22 26.69 14.84
CA ALA A 247 -31.02 25.94 15.21
C ALA A 247 -31.17 24.46 14.83
N THR A 248 -32.29 23.83 15.20
CA THR A 248 -32.56 22.43 14.82
C THR A 248 -32.60 22.25 13.30
N HIS A 249 -33.16 23.19 12.53
CA HIS A 249 -33.09 23.14 11.06
C HIS A 249 -31.64 23.23 10.51
N ARG A 250 -30.77 24.03 11.13
CA ARG A 250 -29.34 24.10 10.75
C ARG A 250 -28.61 22.81 11.07
N GLU A 251 -28.88 22.20 12.22
CA GLU A 251 -28.31 20.91 12.62
C GLU A 251 -28.77 19.77 11.70
N VAL A 252 -30.07 19.71 11.38
CA VAL A 252 -30.61 18.73 10.42
C VAL A 252 -30.03 18.95 9.02
N ALA A 253 -29.89 20.20 8.55
CA ALA A 253 -29.27 20.48 7.27
C ALA A 253 -27.78 20.06 7.24
N ALA A 254 -27.04 20.29 8.31
CA ALA A 254 -25.65 19.85 8.45
C ALA A 254 -25.54 18.32 8.48
N ALA A 255 -26.41 17.63 9.22
CA ALA A 255 -26.45 16.17 9.26
C ALA A 255 -26.80 15.55 7.88
N LEU A 256 -27.73 16.16 7.14
CA LEU A 256 -28.06 15.75 5.77
C LEU A 256 -26.89 15.96 4.80
N ALA A 257 -26.17 17.08 4.91
CA ALA A 257 -24.99 17.35 4.10
C ALA A 257 -23.84 16.37 4.40
N LEU A 258 -23.60 16.03 5.67
CA LEU A 258 -22.65 14.98 6.06
C LEU A 258 -23.03 13.62 5.48
N ARG A 259 -24.30 13.21 5.62
CA ARG A 259 -24.81 11.97 5.04
C ARG A 259 -24.68 11.93 3.51
N GLN A 260 -24.88 13.05 2.82
CA GLN A 260 -24.69 13.13 1.37
C GLN A 260 -23.21 12.97 0.98
N ASN A 261 -22.28 13.52 1.77
CA ASN A 261 -20.85 13.31 1.57
C ASN A 261 -20.45 11.84 1.83
N GLU A 262 -20.98 11.19 2.86
CA GLU A 262 -20.76 9.76 3.12
C GLU A 262 -21.28 8.87 1.98
N VAL A 263 -22.49 9.16 1.47
CA VAL A 263 -23.08 8.42 0.34
C VAL A 263 -22.23 8.59 -0.92
N SER A 264 -21.79 9.80 -1.26
CA SER A 264 -20.93 10.03 -2.44
C SER A 264 -19.55 9.40 -2.30
N GLN A 265 -18.97 9.34 -1.10
CA GLN A 265 -17.75 8.57 -0.84
C GLN A 265 -17.98 7.06 -1.02
N PHE A 266 -19.11 6.54 -0.52
CA PHE A 266 -19.48 5.13 -0.70
C PHE A 266 -19.70 4.77 -2.18
N GLU A 267 -20.35 5.65 -2.96
CA GLU A 267 -20.51 5.50 -4.41
C GLU A 267 -19.15 5.47 -5.12
N GLN A 268 -18.23 6.39 -4.79
CA GLN A 268 -16.86 6.40 -5.33
C GLN A 268 -16.06 5.14 -4.98
N MET A 269 -16.18 4.64 -3.75
CA MET A 269 -15.56 3.37 -3.35
C MET A 269 -16.17 2.18 -4.09
N THR A 270 -17.49 2.22 -4.34
CA THR A 270 -18.21 1.16 -5.07
C THR A 270 -17.79 1.13 -6.55
N THR A 271 -17.63 2.28 -7.21
CA THR A 271 -17.11 2.33 -8.59
C THR A 271 -15.66 1.86 -8.67
N GLN A 272 -14.80 2.27 -7.73
CA GLN A 272 -13.42 1.78 -7.65
C GLN A 272 -13.37 0.25 -7.45
N MET A 273 -14.21 -0.32 -6.59
CA MET A 273 -14.28 -1.78 -6.42
C MET A 273 -14.69 -2.47 -7.73
N ALA A 274 -15.72 -1.96 -8.43
CA ALA A 274 -16.15 -2.51 -9.71
C ALA A 274 -15.04 -2.44 -10.80
N GLU A 275 -14.24 -1.37 -10.82
CA GLU A 275 -13.07 -1.27 -11.69
C GLU A 275 -11.99 -2.31 -11.33
N LYS A 276 -11.71 -2.53 -10.03
CA LYS A 276 -10.75 -3.56 -9.59
C LYS A 276 -11.23 -4.96 -9.93
N ASP A 277 -12.51 -5.26 -9.74
CA ASP A 277 -13.10 -6.56 -10.11
C ASP A 277 -13.05 -6.79 -11.62
N LEU A 278 -13.30 -5.76 -12.44
CA LEU A 278 -13.12 -5.82 -13.89
C LEU A 278 -11.65 -6.12 -14.28
N LEU A 279 -10.69 -5.43 -13.67
CA LEU A 279 -9.26 -5.66 -13.90
C LEU A 279 -8.82 -7.06 -13.45
N LEU A 280 -9.33 -7.56 -12.33
CA LEU A 280 -9.09 -8.94 -11.86
C LEU A 280 -9.70 -9.97 -12.82
N ALA A 281 -10.90 -9.73 -13.35
CA ALA A 281 -11.53 -10.60 -14.34
C ALA A 281 -10.74 -10.64 -15.66
N LEU A 282 -10.26 -9.48 -16.14
CA LEU A 282 -9.38 -9.38 -17.30
C LEU A 282 -8.05 -10.11 -17.07
N ARG A 283 -7.40 -9.89 -15.92
CA ARG A 283 -6.13 -10.55 -15.58
C ARG A 283 -6.29 -12.07 -15.43
N LYS A 284 -7.40 -12.54 -14.86
CA LYS A 284 -7.77 -13.95 -14.79
C LYS A 284 -7.92 -14.55 -16.20
N LYS A 285 -8.56 -13.83 -17.13
CA LYS A 285 -8.69 -14.23 -18.55
C LYS A 285 -7.36 -14.29 -19.28
N GLU A 286 -6.43 -13.37 -19.02
CA GLU A 286 -5.05 -13.44 -19.52
C GLU A 286 -4.30 -14.66 -18.98
N ILE A 287 -4.38 -14.94 -17.68
CA ILE A 287 -3.73 -16.11 -17.05
C ILE A 287 -4.24 -17.41 -17.67
N TYR A 288 -5.53 -17.54 -17.97
CA TYR A 288 -6.05 -18.69 -18.71
C TYR A 288 -5.49 -18.80 -20.12
N ARG A 289 -5.43 -17.69 -20.89
CA ARG A 289 -4.80 -17.68 -22.23
C ARG A 289 -3.33 -18.10 -22.18
N TYR A 290 -2.56 -17.62 -21.21
CA TYR A 290 -1.16 -18.03 -21.03
C TYR A 290 -1.04 -19.50 -20.62
N LYS A 291 -1.92 -20.02 -19.75
CA LYS A 291 -1.97 -21.46 -19.41
C LYS A 291 -2.28 -22.33 -20.64
N GLU A 292 -3.26 -21.96 -21.46
CA GLU A 292 -3.55 -22.67 -22.72
C GLU A 292 -2.38 -22.64 -23.69
N HIS A 293 -1.68 -21.51 -23.79
CA HIS A 293 -0.50 -21.38 -24.64
C HIS A 293 0.65 -22.26 -24.14
N MET A 294 0.92 -22.27 -22.83
CA MET A 294 1.88 -23.18 -22.20
C MET A 294 1.52 -24.64 -22.46
N GLN A 295 0.27 -25.06 -22.25
CA GLN A 295 -0.18 -26.42 -22.55
C GLN A 295 0.02 -26.81 -24.02
N LYS A 296 -0.20 -25.88 -24.97
CA LYS A 296 0.09 -26.10 -26.40
C LYS A 296 1.59 -26.23 -26.69
N LEU A 297 2.44 -25.48 -25.99
CA LEU A 297 3.90 -25.61 -26.10
C LEU A 297 4.40 -26.93 -25.46
N ASP A 298 3.90 -27.29 -24.28
CA ASP A 298 4.22 -28.56 -23.61
C ASP A 298 3.79 -29.76 -24.45
N ALA A 299 2.61 -29.71 -25.08
CA ALA A 299 2.15 -30.74 -26.02
C ALA A 299 3.08 -30.86 -27.24
N LYS A 300 3.54 -29.73 -27.81
CA LYS A 300 4.53 -29.72 -28.90
C LYS A 300 5.89 -30.28 -28.45
N ALA A 301 6.38 -29.86 -27.28
CA ALA A 301 7.64 -30.35 -26.71
C ALA A 301 7.59 -31.86 -26.44
N ASN A 302 6.49 -32.36 -25.87
CA ASN A 302 6.26 -33.79 -25.67
C ASN A 302 6.19 -34.57 -26.99
N SER A 303 5.57 -34.00 -28.04
CA SER A 303 5.58 -34.59 -29.38
C SER A 303 6.99 -34.67 -29.98
N ILE A 304 7.78 -33.60 -29.87
CA ILE A 304 9.19 -33.59 -30.31
C ILE A 304 10.01 -34.61 -29.52
N LEU A 305 9.89 -34.65 -28.19
CA LEU A 305 10.56 -35.62 -27.33
C LEU A 305 10.17 -37.06 -27.68
N TYR A 306 8.90 -37.32 -28.02
CA TYR A 306 8.44 -38.62 -28.51
C TYR A 306 9.12 -39.00 -29.84
N GLN A 307 9.19 -38.07 -30.81
CA GLN A 307 9.91 -38.31 -32.07
C GLN A 307 11.41 -38.56 -31.85
N CYS A 308 12.07 -37.79 -30.98
CA CYS A 308 13.46 -38.03 -30.61
C CYS A 308 13.67 -39.41 -29.97
N ARG A 309 12.78 -39.83 -29.05
CA ARG A 309 12.81 -41.18 -28.45
C ARG A 309 12.63 -42.27 -29.50
N LEU A 310 11.71 -42.08 -30.45
CA LEU A 310 11.47 -43.01 -31.57
C LEU A 310 12.69 -43.11 -32.50
N TRP A 311 13.35 -41.99 -32.81
CA TRP A 311 14.58 -41.97 -33.59
C TRP A 311 15.74 -42.67 -32.85
N VAL A 312 15.91 -42.44 -31.55
CA VAL A 312 16.91 -43.14 -30.74
C VAL A 312 16.63 -44.66 -30.69
N ALA A 313 15.37 -45.07 -30.60
CA ALA A 313 14.99 -46.48 -30.66
C ALA A 313 15.35 -47.11 -32.02
N ARG A 314 14.94 -46.47 -33.13
CA ARG A 314 15.29 -46.91 -34.49
C ARG A 314 16.80 -46.94 -34.74
N TYR A 315 17.54 -45.96 -34.23
CA TYR A 315 18.99 -45.92 -34.33
C TYR A 315 19.62 -47.11 -33.58
N LYS A 316 19.18 -47.41 -32.35
CA LYS A 316 19.65 -48.58 -31.58
C LYS A 316 19.28 -49.91 -32.24
N GLU A 317 18.15 -50.00 -32.94
CA GLU A 317 17.82 -51.18 -33.75
C GLU A 317 18.77 -51.32 -34.94
N LYS A 318 19.03 -50.23 -35.67
CA LYS A 318 19.99 -50.21 -36.78
C LYS A 318 21.43 -50.47 -36.35
N GLU A 319 21.83 -49.98 -35.18
CA GLU A 319 23.13 -50.26 -34.58
C GLU A 319 23.27 -51.76 -34.24
N LYS A 320 22.23 -52.39 -33.68
CA LYS A 320 22.18 -53.84 -33.46
C LYS A 320 22.21 -54.63 -34.78
N GLU A 321 21.55 -54.15 -35.84
CA GLU A 321 21.64 -54.76 -37.17
C GLU A 321 23.08 -54.65 -37.74
N ILE A 322 23.72 -53.49 -37.62
CA ILE A 322 25.11 -53.28 -38.05
C ILE A 322 26.06 -54.19 -37.26
N GLN A 323 25.91 -54.30 -35.94
CA GLN A 323 26.70 -55.21 -35.10
C GLN A 323 26.51 -56.68 -35.53
N LYS A 324 25.27 -57.11 -35.83
CA LYS A 324 25.01 -58.46 -36.38
C LYS A 324 25.67 -58.67 -37.75
N LEU A 325 25.61 -57.67 -38.64
CA LEU A 325 26.27 -57.73 -39.96
C LEU A 325 27.79 -57.77 -39.84
N GLN A 326 28.38 -57.02 -38.90
CA GLN A 326 29.82 -57.09 -38.59
C GLN A 326 30.22 -58.46 -38.03
N GLN A 327 29.42 -59.05 -37.13
CA GLN A 327 29.64 -60.41 -36.63
C GLN A 327 29.60 -61.44 -37.76
N LEU A 328 28.59 -61.36 -38.64
CA LEU A 328 28.50 -62.24 -39.83
C LEU A 328 29.66 -62.02 -40.80
N LEU A 329 30.10 -60.78 -41.00
CA LEU A 329 31.26 -60.45 -41.83
C LEU A 329 32.54 -61.07 -41.25
N ASN A 330 32.78 -60.95 -39.94
CA ASN A 330 33.95 -61.53 -39.28
C ASN A 330 33.93 -63.08 -39.32
N VAL A 331 32.75 -63.70 -39.17
CA VAL A 331 32.58 -65.15 -39.34
C VAL A 331 32.87 -65.57 -40.78
N ASN A 332 32.39 -64.81 -41.77
CA ASN A 332 32.70 -65.06 -43.18
C ASN A 332 34.19 -64.86 -43.48
N GLN A 333 34.83 -63.79 -42.99
CA GLN A 333 36.26 -63.54 -43.14
C GLN A 333 37.10 -64.65 -42.52
N SER A 334 36.88 -65.02 -41.26
CA SER A 334 37.60 -66.13 -40.62
C SER A 334 37.36 -67.47 -41.31
N SER A 335 36.16 -67.71 -41.87
CA SER A 335 35.93 -68.89 -42.72
C SER A 335 36.73 -68.85 -44.02
N GLN A 336 36.83 -67.68 -44.68
CA GLN A 336 37.63 -67.47 -45.88
C GLN A 336 39.13 -67.63 -45.58
N GLU A 337 39.63 -67.05 -44.49
CA GLU A 337 41.00 -67.25 -44.01
C GLU A 337 41.29 -68.73 -43.78
N SER A 338 40.37 -69.47 -43.13
CA SER A 338 40.52 -70.91 -42.93
C SER A 338 40.58 -71.70 -44.26
N LEU A 339 39.82 -71.26 -45.28
CA LEU A 339 39.87 -71.83 -46.63
C LEU A 339 41.16 -71.47 -47.36
N PHE A 340 41.67 -70.24 -47.20
CA PHE A 340 42.97 -69.82 -47.71
C PHE A 340 44.11 -70.61 -47.07
N SER A 341 44.10 -70.81 -45.74
CA SER A 341 45.09 -71.65 -45.05
C SER A 341 45.04 -73.11 -45.53
N LYS A 342 43.84 -73.68 -45.69
CA LYS A 342 43.68 -75.03 -46.28
C LYS A 342 44.22 -75.09 -47.71
N LEU A 343 43.92 -74.10 -48.55
CA LEU A 343 44.39 -74.02 -49.93
C LEU A 343 45.91 -73.85 -50.01
N GLN A 344 46.51 -73.11 -49.08
CA GLN A 344 47.96 -72.98 -48.94
C GLN A 344 48.60 -74.32 -48.52
N GLN A 345 48.02 -75.03 -47.54
CA GLN A 345 48.46 -76.38 -47.18
C GLN A 345 48.35 -77.37 -48.35
N TYR A 346 47.31 -77.28 -49.19
CA TYR A 346 47.22 -78.09 -50.41
C TYR A 346 48.32 -77.73 -51.42
N LYS A 347 48.64 -76.43 -51.61
CA LYS A 347 49.75 -75.99 -52.47
C LYS A 347 51.12 -76.43 -51.95
N GLU A 348 51.33 -76.42 -50.64
CA GLU A 348 52.56 -76.92 -50.00
C GLU A 348 52.69 -78.43 -50.18
N ARG A 349 51.62 -79.20 -49.93
CA ARG A 349 51.59 -80.64 -50.24
C ARG A 349 51.81 -80.95 -51.73
N GLU A 350 51.28 -80.14 -52.64
CA GLU A 350 51.59 -80.26 -54.07
C GLU A 350 53.07 -80.00 -54.36
N ARG A 351 53.69 -78.99 -53.73
CA ARG A 351 55.12 -78.71 -53.87
C ARG A 351 55.98 -79.85 -53.32
N GLU A 352 55.65 -80.38 -52.14
CA GLU A 352 56.31 -81.57 -51.57
C GLU A 352 56.17 -82.79 -52.48
N ASN A 353 54.97 -83.06 -53.00
CA ASN A 353 54.74 -84.18 -53.91
C ASN A 353 55.47 -84.01 -55.24
N ARG A 354 55.58 -82.78 -55.77
CA ARG A 354 56.43 -82.48 -56.94
C ARG A 354 57.91 -82.66 -56.64
N ALA A 355 58.38 -82.23 -55.46
CA ALA A 355 59.77 -82.43 -55.03
C ALA A 355 60.10 -83.93 -54.93
N LYS A 356 59.26 -84.71 -54.25
CA LYS A 356 59.37 -86.19 -54.18
C LYS A 356 59.35 -86.85 -55.57
N LEU A 357 58.52 -86.34 -56.50
CA LEU A 357 58.51 -86.82 -57.89
C LEU A 357 59.79 -86.49 -58.66
N ILE A 358 60.45 -85.37 -58.36
CA ILE A 358 61.75 -85.00 -58.94
C ILE A 358 62.84 -85.88 -58.33
N GLU A 359 62.89 -86.03 -57.01
CA GLU A 359 63.82 -86.89 -56.29
C GLU A 359 63.73 -88.37 -56.75
N MET A 360 62.52 -88.90 -56.91
CA MET A 360 62.30 -90.23 -57.50
C MET A 360 62.78 -90.31 -58.95
N LYS A 361 62.59 -89.26 -59.76
CA LYS A 361 63.11 -89.21 -61.14
C LYS A 361 64.64 -89.16 -61.18
N GLU A 362 65.28 -88.41 -60.29
CA GLU A 362 66.74 -88.36 -60.16
C GLU A 362 67.30 -89.71 -59.68
N SER A 363 66.68 -90.34 -58.69
CA SER A 363 67.02 -91.69 -58.24
C SER A 363 66.91 -92.72 -59.38
N HIS A 364 65.82 -92.68 -60.16
CA HIS A 364 65.66 -93.53 -61.34
C HIS A 364 66.68 -93.21 -62.44
N ALA A 365 66.99 -91.93 -62.69
CA ALA A 365 68.00 -91.53 -63.68
C ALA A 365 69.40 -92.02 -63.30
N ASN A 366 69.78 -91.89 -62.02
CA ASN A 366 71.03 -92.42 -61.48
C ASN A 366 71.08 -93.95 -61.64
N ARG A 367 69.99 -94.66 -61.32
CA ARG A 367 69.94 -96.12 -61.47
C ARG A 367 70.00 -96.57 -62.94
N VAL A 368 69.45 -95.80 -63.88
CA VAL A 368 69.62 -96.03 -65.33
C VAL A 368 71.06 -95.80 -65.76
N ALA A 369 71.73 -94.76 -65.25
CA ALA A 369 73.13 -94.50 -65.54
C ALA A 369 74.05 -95.62 -65.03
N GLU A 370 73.84 -96.10 -63.80
CA GLU A 370 74.55 -97.26 -63.23
C GLU A 370 74.40 -98.52 -64.13
N LEU A 371 73.18 -98.87 -64.51
CA LEU A 371 72.90 -100.00 -65.40
C LEU A 371 73.52 -99.82 -66.79
N GLN A 372 73.57 -98.59 -67.31
CA GLN A 372 74.26 -98.30 -68.57
C GLN A 372 75.78 -98.45 -68.45
N THR A 373 76.39 -98.08 -67.32
CA THR A 373 77.82 -98.35 -67.08
C THR A 373 78.11 -99.85 -66.98
N GLU A 374 77.29 -100.64 -66.29
CA GLU A 374 77.43 -102.11 -66.23
C GLU A 374 77.33 -102.75 -67.62
N ILE A 375 76.37 -102.30 -68.46
CA ILE A 375 76.22 -102.78 -69.85
C ILE A 375 77.46 -102.48 -70.69
N VAL A 376 78.07 -101.30 -70.53
CA VAL A 376 79.30 -100.93 -71.26
C VAL A 376 80.49 -101.79 -70.82
N GLU A 377 80.67 -102.02 -69.52
CA GLU A 377 81.73 -102.91 -69.02
C GLU A 377 81.56 -104.35 -69.50
N LEU A 378 80.33 -104.88 -69.46
CA LEU A 378 80.04 -106.24 -69.93
C LEU A 378 80.29 -106.38 -71.44
N LYS A 379 79.96 -105.36 -72.25
CA LYS A 379 80.30 -105.34 -73.68
C LYS A 379 81.81 -105.35 -73.92
N GLN A 380 82.57 -104.51 -73.22
CA GLN A 380 84.04 -104.48 -73.36
C GLN A 380 84.70 -105.81 -72.95
N LYS A 381 84.19 -106.48 -71.90
CA LYS A 381 84.65 -107.83 -71.51
C LYS A 381 84.37 -108.87 -72.61
N LEU A 382 83.21 -108.78 -73.27
CA LEU A 382 82.84 -109.65 -74.39
C LEU A 382 83.70 -109.45 -75.65
N GLU A 383 84.04 -108.20 -75.98
CA GLU A 383 84.90 -107.89 -77.14
C GLU A 383 86.32 -108.42 -76.95
N ARG A 384 86.92 -108.23 -75.76
CA ARG A 384 88.27 -108.78 -75.45
C ARG A 384 88.33 -110.31 -75.56
N LEU A 385 87.28 -111.02 -75.16
CA LEU A 385 87.20 -112.48 -75.30
C LEU A 385 87.06 -112.91 -76.78
N LYS A 386 86.34 -112.13 -77.60
CA LYS A 386 86.26 -112.35 -79.05
C LYS A 386 87.60 -112.12 -79.76
N GLU A 387 88.35 -111.09 -79.37
CA GLU A 387 89.66 -110.82 -79.96
C GLU A 387 90.66 -111.94 -79.67
N ASN A 388 90.79 -112.36 -78.41
CA ASN A 388 91.70 -113.45 -78.02
C ASN A 388 91.42 -114.75 -78.78
N THR A 389 90.16 -115.19 -78.82
CA THR A 389 89.76 -116.41 -79.54
C THR A 389 90.01 -116.32 -81.05
N SER A 390 89.92 -115.11 -81.64
CA SER A 390 90.27 -114.89 -83.05
C SER A 390 91.77 -114.97 -83.35
N GLN A 391 92.63 -114.68 -82.37
CA GLN A 391 94.09 -114.77 -82.51
C GLN A 391 94.55 -116.22 -82.40
N GLU A 392 94.04 -116.98 -81.43
CA GLU A 392 94.30 -118.42 -81.30
C GLU A 392 93.92 -119.18 -82.58
N GLN A 393 92.74 -118.91 -83.15
CA GLN A 393 92.32 -119.52 -84.43
C GLN A 393 93.25 -119.22 -85.61
N LYS A 394 94.01 -118.12 -85.61
CA LYS A 394 94.99 -117.84 -86.65
C LYS A 394 96.24 -118.69 -86.49
N ILE A 395 96.71 -118.89 -85.25
CA ILE A 395 97.89 -119.71 -84.93
C ILE A 395 97.66 -121.17 -85.33
N TRP A 396 96.53 -121.77 -84.92
CA TRP A 396 96.17 -123.15 -85.29
C TRP A 396 96.09 -123.35 -86.81
N ARG A 397 95.63 -122.34 -87.57
CA ARG A 397 95.57 -122.42 -89.04
C ARG A 397 96.94 -122.37 -89.70
N THR A 398 97.89 -121.60 -89.17
CA THR A 398 99.27 -121.58 -89.70
C THR A 398 99.99 -122.90 -89.46
N GLU A 399 99.75 -123.54 -88.31
CA GLU A 399 100.41 -124.79 -87.91
C GLU A 399 99.87 -126.01 -88.65
N ILE A 400 98.57 -126.03 -88.99
CA ILE A 400 97.99 -127.03 -89.91
C ILE A 400 98.58 -126.90 -91.32
N ASN A 401 98.83 -125.67 -91.79
CA ASN A 401 99.34 -125.44 -93.15
C ASN A 401 100.80 -125.87 -93.33
N THR A 402 101.66 -125.72 -92.31
CA THR A 402 103.05 -126.21 -92.36
C THR A 402 103.10 -127.73 -92.35
N LEU A 403 102.40 -128.39 -91.41
CA LEU A 403 102.31 -129.86 -91.36
C LEU A 403 101.73 -130.47 -92.65
N SER A 404 100.81 -129.77 -93.31
CA SER A 404 100.25 -130.18 -94.61
C SER A 404 101.24 -130.07 -95.78
N ALA A 405 102.25 -129.20 -95.68
CA ALA A 405 103.29 -129.03 -96.70
C ALA A 405 104.35 -130.14 -96.59
N ASP A 406 104.82 -130.45 -95.38
CA ASP A 406 105.83 -131.48 -95.14
C ASP A 406 105.32 -132.88 -95.52
N LEU A 407 104.04 -133.18 -95.24
CA LEU A 407 103.41 -134.45 -95.64
C LEU A 407 103.39 -134.61 -97.18
N LYS A 408 103.14 -133.53 -97.93
CA LYS A 408 103.17 -133.54 -99.40
C LYS A 408 104.57 -133.77 -99.94
N HIS A 409 105.59 -133.20 -99.29
CA HIS A 409 106.97 -133.35 -99.73
C HIS A 409 107.45 -134.80 -99.59
N SER A 410 107.21 -135.44 -98.43
CA SER A 410 107.56 -136.84 -98.17
C SER A 410 106.89 -137.82 -99.14
N MET A 411 105.60 -137.64 -99.44
CA MET A 411 104.88 -138.45 -100.43
C MET A 411 105.53 -138.37 -101.82
N SER A 412 105.99 -137.18 -102.23
CA SER A 412 106.62 -136.97 -103.55
C SER A 412 108.01 -137.62 -103.69
N GLU A 413 108.70 -137.90 -102.58
CA GLU A 413 109.98 -138.62 -102.59
C GLU A 413 109.75 -140.14 -102.61
N SER A 414 108.72 -140.63 -101.92
CA SER A 414 108.28 -142.02 -101.97
C SER A 414 107.90 -142.45 -103.39
N GLU A 415 107.16 -141.61 -104.14
CA GLU A 415 106.80 -141.90 -105.53
C GLU A 415 108.00 -141.93 -106.48
N LYS A 416 109.02 -141.09 -106.25
CA LYS A 416 110.27 -141.10 -107.05
C LYS A 416 111.08 -142.37 -106.82
N LEU A 417 111.19 -142.83 -105.57
CA LEU A 417 111.85 -144.10 -105.24
C LEU A 417 111.10 -145.30 -105.84
N GLY A 418 109.76 -145.29 -105.83
CA GLY A 418 108.95 -146.32 -106.49
C GLY A 418 109.17 -146.39 -108.01
N ASN A 419 109.29 -145.24 -108.68
CA ASN A 419 109.54 -145.20 -110.13
C ASN A 419 110.97 -145.64 -110.51
N ALA A 420 111.98 -145.32 -109.71
CA ALA A 420 113.35 -145.80 -109.91
C ALA A 420 113.45 -147.33 -109.78
N LEU A 421 112.78 -147.90 -108.78
CA LEU A 421 112.77 -149.35 -108.52
C LEU A 421 112.07 -150.13 -109.66
N ARG A 422 111.00 -149.56 -110.22
CA ARG A 422 110.27 -150.14 -111.37
C ARG A 422 111.06 -150.12 -112.68
N LEU A 423 111.89 -149.10 -112.92
CA LEU A 423 112.79 -149.06 -114.08
C LEU A 423 113.92 -150.10 -113.94
N ALA A 424 114.52 -150.23 -112.75
CA ALA A 424 115.52 -151.26 -112.48
C ALA A 424 114.96 -152.69 -112.66
N GLN A 425 113.68 -152.92 -112.34
CA GLN A 425 113.00 -154.19 -112.60
C GLN A 425 112.81 -154.48 -114.10
N GLN A 426 112.50 -153.46 -114.92
CA GLN A 426 112.36 -153.63 -116.38
C GLN A 426 113.68 -153.88 -117.11
N GLU A 427 114.80 -153.38 -116.60
CA GLU A 427 116.13 -153.74 -117.12
C GLU A 427 116.50 -155.18 -116.73
N LEU A 428 116.14 -155.62 -115.53
CA LEU A 428 116.31 -157.01 -115.07
C LEU A 428 115.50 -158.03 -115.89
N GLU A 429 114.28 -157.70 -116.31
CA GLU A 429 113.46 -158.56 -117.17
C GLU A 429 114.00 -158.66 -118.60
N LYS A 430 114.55 -157.58 -119.17
CA LYS A 430 115.21 -157.64 -120.48
C LYS A 430 116.46 -158.50 -120.45
N ILE A 431 117.31 -158.33 -119.44
CA ILE A 431 118.52 -159.13 -119.26
C ILE A 431 118.18 -160.61 -119.00
N LYS A 432 117.06 -160.93 -118.32
CA LYS A 432 116.56 -162.31 -118.22
C LYS A 432 116.09 -162.90 -119.55
N ASN A 433 115.35 -162.14 -120.35
CA ASN A 433 114.84 -162.64 -121.63
C ASN A 433 115.97 -162.85 -122.67
N GLU A 434 117.05 -162.07 -122.58
CA GLU A 434 118.27 -162.33 -123.36
C GLU A 434 119.05 -163.57 -122.85
N TYR A 435 118.93 -163.92 -121.57
CA TYR A 435 119.53 -165.13 -121.00
C TYR A 435 118.76 -166.41 -121.39
N GLU A 436 117.42 -166.42 -121.28
CA GLU A 436 116.61 -167.62 -121.55
C GLU A 436 116.57 -168.03 -123.04
N TYR A 437 116.73 -167.09 -123.97
CA TYR A 437 116.86 -167.43 -125.41
C TYR A 437 118.25 -167.98 -125.77
N LEU A 438 119.27 -167.71 -124.95
CA LEU A 438 120.63 -168.23 -125.11
C LEU A 438 120.79 -169.67 -124.57
N GLU A 439 119.91 -170.12 -123.66
CA GLU A 439 120.09 -171.37 -122.93
C GLU A 439 119.40 -172.60 -123.58
N ASN A 440 118.29 -172.41 -124.30
CA ASN A 440 117.40 -173.53 -124.67
C ASN A 440 117.64 -174.25 -126.03
N HIS A 441 118.60 -173.82 -126.87
CA HIS A 441 118.84 -174.48 -128.17
C HIS A 441 120.29 -174.85 -128.52
N LEU A 442 121.15 -175.03 -127.50
CA LEU A 442 122.41 -175.76 -127.65
C LEU A 442 122.61 -176.85 -126.60
N THR A 443 121.81 -177.93 -126.65
CA THR A 443 122.25 -179.26 -126.20
C THR A 443 121.80 -180.40 -127.12
N HIS A 444 122.74 -180.84 -127.98
CA HIS A 444 122.79 -182.14 -128.69
C HIS A 444 121.79 -182.45 -129.83
N PRO A 445 122.09 -183.41 -130.75
CA PRO A 445 123.37 -184.11 -130.98
C PRO A 445 123.80 -184.09 -132.46
N LEU A 446 124.79 -183.26 -132.86
CA LEU A 446 125.75 -183.49 -133.98
C LEU A 446 126.52 -182.25 -134.48
N VAL A 447 126.33 -181.03 -133.96
CA VAL A 447 127.09 -179.83 -134.37
C VAL A 447 128.32 -179.64 -133.47
N ARG A 448 129.42 -180.40 -133.62
CA ARG A 448 130.50 -180.42 -134.66
C ARG A 448 131.47 -179.22 -134.66
N MET A 449 132.69 -179.54 -134.26
CA MET A 449 134.00 -179.01 -134.67
C MET A 449 134.38 -177.53 -134.46
N MET A 450 133.51 -176.53 -134.56
CA MET A 450 133.99 -175.13 -134.67
C MET A 450 134.53 -174.50 -133.38
N ALA A 451 133.95 -174.78 -132.21
CA ALA A 451 134.37 -174.15 -130.94
C ALA A 451 135.72 -174.66 -130.38
N ARG A 452 136.48 -175.48 -131.13
CA ARG A 452 137.76 -176.05 -130.70
C ARG A 452 139.00 -175.33 -131.27
N LEU A 453 138.85 -174.13 -131.86
CA LEU A 453 139.93 -173.42 -132.57
C LEU A 453 140.15 -171.92 -132.24
N VAL A 454 139.34 -171.28 -131.39
CA VAL A 454 139.44 -169.83 -131.08
C VAL A 454 139.56 -169.67 -129.55
N SER A 455 140.76 -169.69 -128.95
CA SER A 455 141.81 -168.65 -128.93
C SER A 455 141.44 -167.44 -128.04
N LEU A 456 142.08 -167.28 -126.88
CA LEU A 456 143.20 -166.34 -126.63
C LEU A 456 142.76 -164.87 -126.36
N PHE A 457 143.24 -164.30 -125.23
CA PHE A 457 142.98 -162.93 -124.68
C PHE A 457 141.56 -162.71 -124.11
N ARG A 458 141.26 -161.86 -123.09
CA ARG A 458 142.00 -160.97 -122.13
C ARG A 458 141.05 -160.75 -120.92
N LYS A 459 141.40 -160.65 -119.63
CA LYS A 459 142.32 -159.79 -118.83
C LYS A 459 141.87 -158.32 -118.58
N ASN A 460 141.78 -157.94 -117.29
CA ASN A 460 141.87 -156.59 -116.64
C ASN A 460 140.66 -155.64 -116.45
N ALA A 461 140.30 -155.44 -115.15
CA ALA A 461 140.29 -154.19 -114.34
C ALA A 461 139.34 -152.96 -114.55
N ARG A 462 139.03 -152.32 -113.40
CA ARG A 462 138.60 -150.91 -113.09
C ARG A 462 137.10 -150.64 -112.80
N GLN A 463 136.64 -149.69 -111.95
CA GLN A 463 137.23 -148.89 -110.83
C GLN A 463 136.14 -148.12 -110.00
N VAL A 464 136.42 -147.80 -108.70
CA VAL A 464 136.08 -146.57 -107.91
C VAL A 464 134.62 -146.02 -107.80
N ALA A 465 134.19 -145.74 -106.54
CA ALA A 465 133.24 -144.71 -106.00
C ALA A 465 131.87 -144.46 -106.68
N SER A 466 130.81 -143.99 -105.99
CA SER A 466 130.72 -143.32 -104.68
C SER A 466 129.63 -143.90 -103.77
#